data_AF-A0A966CGK1-F1
#
_entry.id   AF-A0A966CGK1-F1
#
_cell.length_a   1.000
_cell.length_b   1.000
_cell.length_c   1.000
_cell.angle_alpha   90.00
_cell.angle_beta   90.00
_cell.angle_gamma   90.00
#
_symmetry.space_group_name_H-M   'P 1'
#
loop_
_entity.id
_entity.type
_entity.pdbx_description
1 polymer ?
#
loop_
_entity_poly.entity_id
_entity_poly.type
_entity_poly.pdbx_seq_one_letter_code
_entity_poly.pdbx_strand_id
1 'polypeptide(L)'
;VGAFSGDNVDGATNIIPKMSLETLQRGYRAVVGYLYAPKNYYARVKTFLKEYKPPKVTIPFDFQYVRAFFRSIVQLGIVGKERLQYWKLFLWTLFRRPRLFPLAISFAIYGYHFRLVCDRHIL
;
A
#
# COMPACT_ATOMS: atom_id res chain seq x y z
N VAL A 1 24.35 -7.14 24.09
CA VAL A 1 23.12 -7.42 23.29
C VAL A 1 22.34 -6.12 23.23
N GLY A 2 22.10 -5.58 22.03
CA GLY A 2 21.42 -4.28 21.86
C GLY A 2 19.95 -4.35 22.27
N ALA A 3 19.44 -3.28 22.86
CA ALA A 3 18.03 -3.17 23.21
C ALA A 3 17.15 -3.22 21.95
N PHE A 4 16.14 -4.09 21.93
CA PHE A 4 15.20 -4.20 20.83
C PHE A 4 14.27 -2.98 20.83
N SER A 5 14.29 -2.21 19.73
CA SER A 5 13.48 -1.00 19.54
C SER A 5 11.99 -1.32 19.28
N GLY A 6 11.71 -2.51 18.74
CA GLY A 6 10.40 -2.86 18.20
C GLY A 6 10.12 -2.24 16.82
N ASP A 7 11.06 -1.48 16.25
CA ASP A 7 10.96 -0.92 14.91
C ASP A 7 11.48 -1.92 13.88
N ASN A 8 10.56 -2.53 13.13
CA ASN A 8 10.88 -3.55 12.13
C ASN A 8 11.56 -2.98 10.88
N VAL A 9 11.79 -1.67 10.79
CA VAL A 9 12.42 -1.02 9.63
C VAL A 9 13.64 -0.17 9.99
N ASP A 10 14.13 -0.24 11.23
CA ASP A 10 15.33 0.50 11.69
C ASP A 10 16.63 0.05 11.02
N GLY A 11 16.62 -1.12 10.37
CA GLY A 11 17.73 -1.65 9.58
C GLY A 11 18.89 -2.19 10.43
N ALA A 12 18.71 -2.33 11.75
CA ALA A 12 19.68 -3.01 12.59
C ALA A 12 19.68 -4.52 12.29
N THR A 13 20.86 -5.12 12.22
CA THR A 13 20.97 -6.55 11.92
C THR A 13 22.19 -7.17 12.61
N ASN A 14 22.05 -8.43 13.00
CA ASN A 14 23.12 -9.29 13.49
C ASN A 14 23.81 -10.08 12.35
N ILE A 15 23.41 -9.86 11.09
CA ILE A 15 23.99 -10.49 9.91
C ILE A 15 25.25 -9.73 9.49
N ILE A 16 26.32 -10.44 9.16
CA ILE A 16 27.52 -9.85 8.54
C ILE A 16 27.32 -9.85 7.02
N PRO A 17 27.03 -8.69 6.39
CA PRO A 17 26.71 -8.65 4.96
C PRO A 17 27.97 -8.78 4.09
N LYS A 18 27.81 -9.34 2.88
CA LYS A 18 28.89 -9.40 1.87
C LYS A 18 29.20 -8.03 1.25
N MET A 19 28.22 -7.11 1.26
CA MET A 19 28.38 -5.73 0.81
C MET A 19 28.29 -4.78 2.01
N SER A 20 28.72 -3.52 1.86
CA SER A 20 28.65 -2.59 2.98
C SER A 20 27.22 -2.38 3.46
N LEU A 21 27.03 -2.24 4.78
CA LEU A 21 25.73 -2.00 5.38
C LEU A 21 25.07 -0.73 4.81
N GLU A 22 25.86 0.31 4.55
CA GLU A 22 25.41 1.53 3.88
C GLU A 22 24.79 1.25 2.50
N THR A 23 25.42 0.39 1.70
CA THR A 23 24.91 0.02 0.36
C THR A 23 23.58 -0.71 0.47
N LEU A 24 23.44 -1.63 1.44
CA LEU A 24 22.18 -2.31 1.70
C LEU A 24 21.07 -1.34 2.12
N GLN A 25 21.36 -0.47 3.08
CA GLN A 25 20.39 0.51 3.58
C GLN A 25 19.93 1.46 2.47
N ARG A 26 20.87 1.97 1.66
CA ARG A 26 20.56 2.82 0.51
C ARG A 26 19.72 2.09 -0.54
N GLY A 27 20.07 0.84 -0.87
CA GLY A 27 19.30 0.01 -1.79
C GLY A 27 17.89 -0.26 -1.29
N TYR A 28 17.74 -0.58 -0.01
CA TYR A 28 16.45 -0.77 0.65
C TYR A 28 15.57 0.48 0.55
N ARG A 29 16.08 1.65 0.96
CA ARG A 29 15.35 2.93 0.87
C ARG A 29 14.90 3.21 -0.56
N ALA A 30 15.78 3.01 -1.54
CA ALA A 30 15.47 3.21 -2.95
C ALA A 30 14.33 2.29 -3.43
N VAL A 31 14.39 1.00 -3.10
CA VAL A 31 13.37 0.01 -3.47
C VAL A 31 12.03 0.35 -2.81
N VAL A 32 12.01 0.59 -1.50
CA VAL A 32 10.75 0.84 -0.78
C VAL A 32 10.10 2.15 -1.22
N GLY A 33 10.91 3.21 -1.40
CA GLY A 33 10.44 4.49 -1.94
C GLY A 33 9.87 4.33 -3.36
N TYR A 34 10.50 3.53 -4.22
CA TYR A 34 9.97 3.22 -5.54
C TYR A 34 8.66 2.42 -5.45
N LEU A 35 8.59 1.39 -4.62
CA LEU A 35 7.44 0.49 -4.52
C LEU A 35 6.17 1.17 -4.00
N TYR A 36 6.31 2.08 -3.03
CA TYR A 36 5.18 2.79 -2.41
C TYR A 36 4.93 4.20 -2.95
N ALA A 37 5.71 4.64 -3.94
CA ALA A 37 5.35 5.81 -4.75
C ALA A 37 3.94 5.60 -5.36
N PRO A 38 3.01 6.57 -5.25
CA PRO A 38 1.60 6.38 -5.64
C PRO A 38 1.42 5.80 -7.04
N LYS A 39 2.17 6.29 -8.03
CA LYS A 39 2.09 5.79 -9.41
C LYS A 39 2.41 4.29 -9.50
N ASN A 40 3.50 3.86 -8.86
CA ASN A 40 4.00 2.49 -8.96
C ASN A 40 3.14 1.52 -8.15
N TYR A 41 2.73 1.92 -6.94
CA TYR A 41 1.85 1.12 -6.10
C TYR A 41 0.51 0.85 -6.79
N TYR A 42 -0.17 1.90 -7.27
CA TYR A 42 -1.48 1.76 -7.91
C TYR A 42 -1.40 0.98 -9.23
N ALA A 43 -0.30 1.09 -9.98
CA ALA A 43 -0.06 0.27 -11.17
C ALA A 43 0.00 -1.22 -10.80
N ARG A 44 0.73 -1.58 -9.74
CA ARG A 44 0.82 -2.97 -9.25
C ARG A 44 -0.54 -3.49 -8.76
N VAL A 45 -1.29 -2.69 -8.02
CA VAL A 45 -2.65 -3.04 -7.58
C VAL A 45 -3.54 -3.32 -8.80
N LYS A 46 -3.53 -2.44 -9.80
CA LYS A 46 -4.31 -2.64 -11.02
C LYS A 46 -3.92 -3.92 -11.76
N THR A 47 -2.63 -4.22 -11.86
CA THR A 47 -2.13 -5.49 -12.44
C THR A 47 -2.67 -6.69 -11.67
N PHE A 48 -2.55 -6.69 -10.35
CA PHE A 48 -3.10 -7.75 -9.51
C PHE A 48 -4.61 -7.96 -9.76
N LEU A 49 -5.40 -6.88 -9.77
CA LEU A 49 -6.86 -6.95 -9.94
C LEU A 49 -7.31 -7.45 -11.32
N LYS A 50 -6.46 -7.34 -12.36
CA LYS A 50 -6.73 -7.91 -13.68
C LYS A 50 -6.69 -9.44 -13.65
N GLU A 51 -5.67 -9.98 -13.00
CA GLU A 51 -5.38 -11.42 -12.97
C GLU A 51 -6.15 -12.16 -11.87
N TYR A 52 -6.46 -11.46 -10.76
CA TYR A 52 -7.06 -12.08 -9.59
C TYR A 52 -8.47 -12.60 -9.84
N LYS A 53 -8.68 -13.89 -9.57
CA LYS A 53 -9.98 -14.58 -9.61
C LYS A 53 -10.46 -14.79 -8.17
N PRO A 54 -11.42 -13.99 -7.67
CA PRO A 54 -11.85 -14.10 -6.29
C PRO A 54 -12.61 -15.42 -6.07
N PRO A 55 -12.41 -16.09 -4.91
CA PRO A 55 -13.25 -17.21 -4.54
C PRO A 55 -14.70 -16.72 -4.33
N LYS A 56 -15.67 -17.62 -4.50
CA LYS A 56 -17.08 -17.33 -4.18
C LYS A 56 -17.25 -17.37 -2.67
N VAL A 57 -17.06 -16.23 -2.02
CA VAL A 57 -17.25 -16.08 -0.57
C VAL A 57 -18.23 -14.94 -0.32
N THR A 58 -19.21 -15.19 0.54
CA THR A 58 -20.13 -14.15 1.02
C THR A 58 -19.47 -13.42 2.18
N ILE A 59 -19.12 -12.16 1.98
CA ILE A 59 -18.59 -11.32 3.06
C ILE A 59 -19.80 -10.74 3.81
N PRO A 60 -19.90 -10.93 5.13
CA PRO A 60 -20.98 -10.34 5.91
C PRO A 60 -20.91 -8.81 5.84
N PHE A 61 -22.07 -8.17 5.94
CA PHE A 61 -22.15 -6.73 6.00
C PHE A 61 -21.56 -6.22 7.32
N ASP A 62 -20.64 -5.26 7.24
CA ASP A 62 -20.09 -4.56 8.40
C ASP A 62 -20.06 -3.05 8.13
N PHE A 63 -20.71 -2.30 9.03
CA PHE A 63 -20.82 -0.85 8.97
C PHE A 63 -19.44 -0.16 9.02
N GLN A 64 -18.43 -0.79 9.63
CA GLN A 64 -17.06 -0.27 9.63
C GLN A 64 -16.49 -0.15 8.21
N TYR A 65 -16.80 -1.09 7.31
CA TYR A 65 -16.38 -0.99 5.91
C TYR A 65 -17.05 0.16 5.17
N VAL A 66 -18.34 0.40 5.44
CA VAL A 66 -19.09 1.53 4.85
C VAL A 66 -18.46 2.86 5.30
N ARG A 67 -18.18 2.99 6.60
CA ARG A 67 -17.49 4.17 7.15
C ARG A 67 -16.09 4.34 6.54
N ALA A 68 -15.33 3.25 6.42
CA ALA A 68 -13.99 3.28 5.83
C ALA A 68 -14.02 3.71 4.35
N PHE A 69 -15.03 3.29 3.60
CA PHE A 69 -15.23 3.70 2.20
C PHE A 69 -15.45 5.21 2.05
N PHE A 70 -16.37 5.81 2.82
CA PHE A 70 -16.57 7.26 2.75
C PHE A 70 -15.33 8.02 3.21
N ARG A 71 -14.65 7.51 4.25
CA ARG A 71 -13.39 8.10 4.71
C ARG A 71 -12.30 8.02 3.63
N SER A 72 -12.22 6.94 2.85
CA SER A 72 -11.23 6.82 1.77
C SER A 72 -11.52 7.80 0.63
N ILE A 73 -12.78 8.08 0.31
CA ILE A 73 -13.14 9.10 -0.68
C ILE A 73 -12.60 10.47 -0.26
N VAL A 74 -12.81 10.87 1.00
CA VAL A 74 -12.33 12.16 1.49
C VAL A 74 -10.80 12.17 1.57
N GLN A 75 -10.21 11.20 2.26
CA GLN A 75 -8.77 11.22 2.57
C GLN A 75 -7.90 10.94 1.33
N LEU A 76 -8.29 10.01 0.47
CA LEU A 76 -7.49 9.63 -0.70
C LEU A 76 -7.95 10.33 -1.97
N GLY A 77 -9.27 10.50 -2.14
CA GLY A 77 -9.86 11.05 -3.35
C GLY A 77 -9.88 12.58 -3.42
N ILE A 78 -9.94 13.27 -2.28
CA ILE A 78 -9.98 14.74 -2.23
C ILE A 78 -8.64 15.29 -1.71
N VAL A 79 -8.23 14.88 -0.50
CA VAL A 79 -7.06 15.47 0.18
C VAL A 79 -5.74 14.85 -0.31
N GLY A 80 -5.70 13.54 -0.50
CA GLY A 80 -4.47 12.77 -0.72
C GLY A 80 -3.66 13.17 -1.95
N LYS A 81 -2.32 13.05 -1.86
CA LYS A 81 -1.39 13.29 -2.98
C LYS A 81 -1.55 12.25 -4.10
N GLU A 82 -2.15 11.11 -3.79
CA GLU A 82 -2.47 10.00 -4.68
C GLU A 82 -3.82 10.12 -5.39
N ARG A 83 -4.61 11.20 -5.18
CA ARG A 83 -5.99 11.36 -5.69
C ARG A 83 -6.21 10.99 -7.15
N LEU A 84 -5.28 11.36 -8.03
CA LEU A 84 -5.37 11.02 -9.45
C LEU A 84 -5.27 9.50 -9.68
N GLN A 85 -4.42 8.81 -8.94
CA GLN A 85 -4.28 7.36 -9.02
C GLN A 85 -5.46 6.66 -8.34
N TYR A 86 -5.93 7.21 -7.21
CA TYR A 86 -7.13 6.76 -6.51
C TYR A 86 -8.34 6.73 -7.45
N TRP A 87 -8.68 7.86 -8.08
CA TRP A 87 -9.82 7.93 -8.99
C TRP A 87 -9.66 7.06 -10.24
N LYS A 88 -8.44 6.95 -10.79
CA LYS A 88 -8.16 6.04 -11.91
C LYS A 88 -8.45 4.58 -11.54
N LEU A 89 -8.02 4.14 -10.36
CA LEU A 89 -8.26 2.76 -9.89
C LEU A 89 -9.72 2.54 -9.50
N PHE A 90 -10.32 3.52 -8.82
CA PHE A 90 -11.71 3.52 -8.37
C PHE A 90 -12.65 3.32 -9.56
N LEU A 91 -12.58 4.22 -10.55
CA LEU A 91 -13.46 4.17 -11.73
C LEU A 91 -13.17 2.93 -12.57
N TRP A 92 -11.90 2.60 -12.79
CA TRP A 92 -11.55 1.40 -13.56
C TRP A 92 -12.10 0.13 -12.91
N THR A 93 -11.94 -0.04 -11.60
CA THR A 93 -12.44 -1.25 -10.91
C THR A 93 -13.97 -1.27 -10.89
N LEU A 94 -14.62 -0.13 -10.65
CA LEU A 94 -16.08 -0.02 -10.62
C LEU A 94 -16.71 -0.50 -11.95
N PHE A 95 -16.14 -0.10 -13.08
CA PHE A 95 -16.70 -0.45 -14.40
C PHE A 95 -16.15 -1.74 -15.01
N ARG A 96 -14.91 -2.16 -14.72
CA ARG A 96 -14.28 -3.33 -15.36
C ARG A 96 -14.24 -4.57 -14.48
N ARG A 97 -14.23 -4.42 -13.15
CA ARG A 97 -14.09 -5.51 -12.18
C ARG A 97 -14.94 -5.25 -10.92
N PRO A 98 -16.26 -5.00 -11.03
CA PRO A 98 -17.09 -4.55 -9.91
C PRO A 98 -17.06 -5.50 -8.70
N ARG A 99 -16.94 -6.82 -8.93
CA ARG A 99 -16.79 -7.81 -7.85
C ARG A 99 -15.54 -7.63 -6.99
N LEU A 100 -14.51 -6.96 -7.51
CA LEU A 100 -13.26 -6.66 -6.81
C LEU A 100 -13.21 -5.23 -6.27
N PHE A 101 -14.29 -4.46 -6.40
CA PHE A 101 -14.32 -3.07 -5.97
C PHE A 101 -14.01 -2.89 -4.48
N PRO A 102 -14.61 -3.66 -3.54
CA PRO A 102 -14.23 -3.55 -2.13
C PRO A 102 -12.73 -3.79 -1.90
N LEU A 103 -12.16 -4.78 -2.59
CA LEU A 103 -10.73 -5.10 -2.48
C LEU A 103 -9.84 -3.97 -3.03
N ALA A 104 -10.25 -3.32 -4.11
CA ALA A 104 -9.53 -2.16 -4.65
C ALA A 104 -9.52 -0.97 -3.67
N ILE A 105 -10.62 -0.73 -2.96
CA ILE A 105 -10.66 0.29 -1.89
C ILE A 105 -9.74 -0.10 -0.74
N SER A 106 -9.78 -1.36 -0.28
CA SER A 106 -8.88 -1.85 0.76
C SER A 106 -7.41 -1.68 0.37
N PHE A 107 -7.04 -2.03 -0.87
CA PHE A 107 -5.66 -1.81 -1.34
C PHE A 107 -5.30 -0.33 -1.49
N ALA A 108 -6.22 0.55 -1.89
CA ALA A 108 -5.96 1.97 -1.89
C ALA A 108 -5.65 2.50 -0.48
N ILE A 109 -6.40 2.04 0.54
CA ILE A 109 -6.16 2.35 1.95
C ILE A 109 -4.81 1.79 2.42
N TYR A 110 -4.49 0.53 2.08
CA TYR A 110 -3.17 -0.06 2.39
C TYR A 110 -2.02 0.74 1.76
N GLY A 111 -2.16 1.16 0.50
CA GLY A 111 -1.19 2.00 -0.17
C GLY A 111 -0.92 3.32 0.54
N TYR A 112 -1.98 3.96 1.06
CA TYR A 112 -1.84 5.15 1.89
C TYR A 112 -1.05 4.88 3.17
N HIS A 113 -1.36 3.79 3.88
CA HIS A 113 -0.63 3.41 5.10
C HIS A 113 0.83 3.08 4.81
N PHE A 114 1.11 2.25 3.80
CA PHE A 114 2.49 1.89 3.45
C PHE A 114 3.32 3.10 3.04
N ARG A 115 2.72 4.03 2.30
CA ARG A 115 3.36 5.29 1.96
C ARG A 115 3.68 6.12 3.20
N LEU A 116 2.73 6.27 4.12
CA LEU A 116 2.98 7.00 5.37
C LEU A 116 4.07 6.36 6.23
N VAL A 117 4.08 5.03 6.34
CA VAL A 117 5.12 4.31 7.09
C VAL A 117 6.49 4.50 6.41
N CYS A 118 6.54 4.35 5.08
CA CYS A 118 7.75 4.60 4.30
C CYS A 118 8.27 6.03 4.47
N ASP A 119 7.39 7.03 4.36
CA ASP A 119 7.73 8.47 4.48
C ASP A 119 8.17 8.86 5.91
N ARG A 120 7.84 8.06 6.95
CA ARG A 120 8.13 8.41 8.36
C ARG A 120 9.29 7.64 8.97
N HIS A 121 9.48 6.39 8.56
CA HIS A 121 10.39 5.46 9.24
C HIS A 121 11.56 5.02 8.35
N ILE A 122 11.49 5.24 7.03
CA ILE A 122 12.48 4.68 6.08
C ILE A 122 13.18 5.77 5.28
N LEU A 123 12.39 6.68 4.68
CA LEU A 123 12.86 7.79 3.85
C LEU A 123 13.13 9.03 4.72
#